data_AF-A0A2T0KP89-F1
#
_entry.id   AF-A0A2T0KP89-F1
#
_cell.length_a   1.000
_cell.length_b   1.000
_cell.length_c   1.000
_cell.angle_alpha   90.00
_cell.angle_beta   90.00
_cell.angle_gamma   90.00
#
_symmetry.space_group_name_H-M   'P 1'
#
loop_
_entity.id
_entity.type
_entity.pdbx_description
1 polymer ?
#
loop_
_entity_poly.entity_id
_entity_poly.type
_entity_poly.pdbx_seq_one_letter_code
_entity_poly.pdbx_strand_id
1 'polypeptide(L)'
;MRPYGYDKEDEIVDEEAAIIRELARRLLQEKESMRSCVADLRDRGVLTSAGNQWTQNSMKRIMVNPRLAGRKIQRGEVVPAPWKPILDIADHEALVALLDDPSRKQGPSSKDPKYLLSGGKLACGRELPDSDGDGTHLCGKTLYTQPSSAGTRGYVCRKASPSYGCGRLRIAAGPLEEEVTTRVLARLASPKVRERLATAVGVAAGGKESVEEAITAIKGRVSEAREEYVTRGISMATLKAIENRANTEIQQLNEQLEQQRRLKELPATTADGLAEWWVDAPLERRRDLIGLVLDKVIVKPASVRGSSGLDKDRLEFVWK
;
A
#
# COMPACT_ATOMS: atom_id res chain seq x y z
N MET A 1 -10.86 -14.29 -15.87
CA MET A 1 -10.65 -12.94 -16.41
C MET A 1 -9.55 -13.02 -17.46
N ARG A 2 -9.75 -12.46 -18.66
CA ARG A 2 -8.77 -12.57 -19.75
C ARG A 2 -7.54 -11.66 -19.51
N PRO A 3 -6.33 -12.08 -19.90
CA PRO A 3 -5.14 -11.22 -19.81
C PRO A 3 -5.25 -10.06 -20.82
N TYR A 4 -4.76 -8.87 -20.43
CA TYR A 4 -4.71 -7.73 -21.35
C TYR A 4 -3.74 -8.03 -22.51
N GLY A 5 -4.14 -7.75 -23.74
CA GLY A 5 -3.43 -8.09 -24.98
C GLY A 5 -3.92 -9.39 -25.65
N TYR A 6 -4.72 -10.19 -24.95
CA TYR A 6 -5.21 -11.49 -25.45
C TYR A 6 -6.70 -11.71 -25.15
N ASP A 7 -7.36 -12.53 -25.95
CA ASP A 7 -8.72 -12.99 -25.70
C ASP A 7 -8.75 -14.25 -24.80
N LYS A 8 -9.86 -15.01 -24.79
CA LYS A 8 -9.98 -16.23 -23.96
C LYS A 8 -9.35 -17.44 -24.64
N GLU A 9 -9.16 -17.36 -25.95
CA GLU A 9 -8.62 -18.35 -26.85
C GLU A 9 -7.11 -18.16 -27.06
N ASP A 10 -6.51 -17.19 -26.35
CA ASP A 10 -5.10 -16.82 -26.39
C ASP A 10 -4.66 -16.17 -27.72
N GLU A 11 -5.62 -15.67 -28.50
CA GLU A 11 -5.37 -14.86 -29.70
C GLU A 11 -5.11 -13.40 -29.32
N ILE A 12 -4.30 -12.73 -30.14
CA ILE A 12 -3.90 -11.34 -29.89
C ILE A 12 -5.09 -10.40 -30.16
N VAL A 13 -5.38 -9.55 -29.18
CA VAL A 13 -6.30 -8.42 -29.35
C VAL A 13 -5.47 -7.22 -29.81
N ASP A 14 -5.54 -6.88 -31.11
CA ASP A 14 -4.64 -5.92 -31.75
C ASP A 14 -4.61 -4.54 -31.07
N GLU A 15 -5.77 -4.02 -30.65
CA GLU A 15 -5.86 -2.73 -29.96
C GLU A 15 -5.11 -2.73 -28.62
N GLU A 16 -5.26 -3.80 -27.83
CA GLU A 16 -4.58 -3.93 -26.54
C GLU A 16 -3.09 -4.23 -26.70
N ALA A 17 -2.73 -5.02 -27.71
CA ALA A 17 -1.35 -5.31 -28.06
C ALA A 17 -0.60 -4.07 -28.56
N ALA A 18 -1.27 -3.18 -29.29
CA ALA A 18 -0.70 -1.88 -29.68
C ALA A 18 -0.34 -1.05 -28.45
N ILE A 19 -1.21 -1.01 -27.42
CA ILE A 19 -0.92 -0.32 -26.15
C ILE A 19 0.28 -0.95 -25.42
N ILE A 20 0.39 -2.29 -25.40
CA ILE A 20 1.54 -2.98 -24.78
C ILE A 20 2.86 -2.61 -25.49
N ARG A 21 2.87 -2.64 -26.83
CA ARG A 21 4.06 -2.26 -27.61
C ARG A 21 4.41 -0.78 -27.43
N GLU A 22 3.40 0.09 -27.37
CA GLU A 22 3.58 1.51 -27.07
C GLU A 22 4.26 1.71 -25.70
N LEU A 23 3.72 1.07 -24.65
CA LEU A 23 4.28 1.15 -23.29
C LEU A 23 5.70 0.61 -23.22
N ALA A 24 5.99 -0.51 -23.88
CA ALA A 24 7.34 -1.09 -23.93
C ALA A 24 8.35 -0.10 -24.53
N ARG A 25 8.00 0.47 -25.68
CA ARG A 25 8.80 1.48 -26.39
C ARG A 25 9.04 2.74 -25.53
N ARG A 26 8.00 3.28 -24.91
CA ARG A 26 8.09 4.48 -24.05
C ARG A 26 8.97 4.24 -22.81
N LEU A 27 8.85 3.07 -22.18
CA LEU A 27 9.64 2.73 -20.99
C LEU A 27 11.11 2.44 -21.32
N LEU A 28 11.39 1.68 -22.38
CA LEU A 28 12.74 1.22 -22.70
C LEU A 28 13.54 2.25 -23.52
N GLN A 29 12.93 2.82 -24.55
CA GLN A 29 13.63 3.66 -25.53
C GLN A 29 13.58 5.14 -25.11
N GLU A 30 12.37 5.65 -24.82
CA GLU A 30 12.18 7.05 -24.43
C GLU A 30 12.49 7.30 -22.95
N LYS A 31 12.64 6.23 -22.16
CA LYS A 31 12.91 6.27 -20.72
C LYS A 31 11.86 7.08 -19.95
N GLU A 32 10.62 7.07 -20.43
CA GLU A 32 9.51 7.72 -19.73
C GLU A 32 9.24 7.06 -18.37
N SER A 33 8.77 7.86 -17.42
CA SER A 33 8.37 7.31 -16.13
C SER A 33 7.06 6.53 -16.23
N MET A 34 6.92 5.46 -15.45
CA MET A 34 5.65 4.72 -15.34
C MET A 34 4.45 5.62 -15.00
N ARG A 35 4.70 6.66 -14.21
CA ARG A 35 3.70 7.65 -13.85
C ARG A 35 3.18 8.42 -15.05
N SER A 36 4.07 8.80 -15.97
CA SER A 36 3.73 9.53 -17.21
C SER A 36 2.86 8.65 -18.11
N CYS A 37 3.31 7.42 -18.37
CA CYS A 37 2.57 6.45 -19.18
C CYS A 37 1.14 6.19 -18.64
N VAL A 38 1.00 5.97 -17.33
CA VAL A 38 -0.31 5.74 -16.71
C VAL A 38 -1.18 7.00 -16.75
N ALA A 39 -0.62 8.20 -16.60
CA ALA A 39 -1.37 9.44 -16.71
C ALA A 39 -1.95 9.60 -18.12
N ASP A 40 -1.13 9.40 -19.14
CA ASP A 40 -1.55 9.47 -20.54
C ASP A 40 -2.62 8.43 -20.91
N LEU A 41 -2.48 7.17 -20.48
CA LEU A 41 -3.52 6.15 -20.70
C LEU A 41 -4.87 6.55 -20.08
N ARG A 42 -4.83 7.18 -18.91
CA ARG A 42 -6.05 7.64 -18.22
C ARG A 42 -6.66 8.85 -18.90
N ASP A 43 -5.84 9.78 -19.38
CA ASP A 43 -6.31 10.94 -20.14
C ASP A 43 -6.95 10.52 -21.47
N ARG A 44 -6.43 9.46 -22.11
CA ARG A 44 -7.03 8.82 -23.28
C ARG A 44 -8.25 7.94 -22.98
N GLY A 45 -8.59 7.72 -21.71
CA GLY A 45 -9.72 6.87 -21.31
C GLY A 45 -9.49 5.36 -21.55
N VAL A 46 -8.25 4.92 -21.75
CA VAL A 46 -7.93 3.50 -21.98
C VAL A 46 -8.14 2.71 -20.69
N LEU A 47 -8.92 1.63 -20.75
CA LEU A 47 -9.22 0.75 -19.62
C LEU A 47 -8.45 -0.57 -19.72
N THR A 48 -8.31 -1.28 -18.60
CA THR A 48 -7.79 -2.65 -18.59
C THR A 48 -8.86 -3.64 -19.06
N SER A 49 -8.50 -4.91 -19.30
CA SER A 49 -9.43 -5.97 -19.73
C SER A 49 -10.54 -6.26 -18.71
N ALA A 50 -10.40 -5.74 -17.49
CA ALA A 50 -11.35 -5.80 -16.40
C ALA A 50 -12.25 -4.55 -16.28
N GLY A 51 -12.15 -3.60 -17.22
CA GLY A 51 -12.85 -2.30 -17.16
C GLY A 51 -12.26 -1.32 -16.16
N ASN A 52 -11.15 -1.66 -15.49
CA ASN A 52 -10.54 -0.80 -14.47
C ASN A 52 -9.56 0.20 -15.09
N GLN A 53 -9.46 1.38 -14.47
CA GLN A 53 -8.44 2.39 -14.81
C GLN A 53 -7.02 1.89 -14.51
N TRP A 54 -6.05 2.33 -15.32
CA TRP A 54 -4.65 2.00 -15.11
C TRP A 54 -4.08 2.65 -13.83
N THR A 55 -3.23 1.88 -13.15
CA THR A 55 -2.39 2.30 -12.03
C THR A 55 -0.96 1.87 -12.32
N GLN A 56 0.04 2.43 -11.61
CA GLN A 56 1.43 1.98 -11.80
C GLN A 56 1.61 0.49 -11.46
N ASN A 57 0.86 0.00 -10.44
CA ASN A 57 0.93 -1.41 -10.05
C ASN A 57 0.27 -2.32 -11.10
N SER A 58 -0.91 -1.96 -11.60
CA SER A 58 -1.57 -2.75 -12.65
C SER A 58 -0.75 -2.76 -13.94
N MET A 59 -0.14 -1.61 -14.31
CA MET A 59 0.76 -1.53 -15.44
C MET A 59 1.97 -2.42 -15.25
N LYS A 60 2.68 -2.28 -14.13
CA LYS A 60 3.84 -3.13 -13.80
C LYS A 60 3.48 -4.61 -13.91
N ARG A 61 2.38 -5.03 -13.27
CA ARG A 61 1.92 -6.44 -13.29
C ARG A 61 1.67 -6.98 -14.70
N ILE A 62 1.14 -6.14 -15.60
CA ILE A 62 0.91 -6.53 -17.01
C ILE A 62 2.26 -6.60 -17.74
N MET A 63 3.09 -5.56 -17.66
CA MET A 63 4.33 -5.44 -18.43
C MET A 63 5.39 -6.48 -18.05
N VAL A 64 5.41 -6.97 -16.81
CA VAL A 64 6.36 -8.03 -16.37
C VAL A 64 5.84 -9.45 -16.63
N ASN A 65 4.64 -9.62 -17.18
CA ASN A 65 4.05 -10.95 -17.37
C ASN A 65 4.77 -11.72 -18.50
N PRO A 66 5.35 -12.91 -18.24
CA PRO A 66 6.04 -13.73 -19.25
C PRO A 66 5.20 -14.05 -20.49
N ARG A 67 3.87 -14.03 -20.34
CA ARG A 67 2.92 -14.26 -21.43
C ARG A 67 3.18 -13.35 -22.63
N LEU A 68 3.57 -12.09 -22.40
CA LEU A 68 3.83 -11.09 -23.44
C LEU A 68 4.96 -11.50 -24.38
N ALA A 69 5.92 -12.29 -23.89
CA ALA A 69 7.05 -12.82 -24.65
C ALA A 69 6.84 -14.27 -25.13
N GLY A 70 5.58 -14.75 -25.18
CA GLY A 70 5.29 -16.11 -25.63
C GLY A 70 5.82 -17.17 -24.66
N ARG A 71 5.92 -16.84 -23.38
CA ARG A 71 6.45 -17.73 -22.32
C ARG A 71 5.40 -17.97 -21.25
N LYS A 72 5.46 -19.13 -20.62
CA LYS A 72 4.61 -19.49 -19.48
C LYS A 72 5.46 -20.03 -18.34
N ILE A 73 4.96 -19.85 -17.12
CA ILE A 73 5.56 -20.48 -15.94
C ILE A 73 4.94 -21.87 -15.83
N GLN A 74 5.71 -22.91 -16.12
CA GLN A 74 5.31 -24.30 -15.95
C GLN A 74 6.18 -24.93 -14.89
N ARG A 75 5.56 -25.42 -13.80
CA ARG A 75 6.26 -25.98 -12.64
C ARG A 75 7.44 -25.11 -12.23
N GLY A 76 7.25 -23.80 -12.20
CA GLY A 76 8.26 -22.82 -11.81
C GLY A 76 9.43 -22.55 -12.76
N GLU A 77 9.42 -23.11 -13.95
CA GLU A 77 10.36 -22.74 -15.01
C GLU A 77 9.65 -21.90 -16.06
N VAL A 78 10.37 -20.94 -16.64
CA VAL A 78 9.87 -20.13 -17.74
C VAL A 78 10.11 -20.92 -19.03
N VAL A 79 9.05 -21.50 -19.58
CA VAL A 79 9.09 -22.33 -20.78
C VAL A 79 8.39 -21.62 -21.95
N PRO A 80 8.73 -21.95 -23.20
CA PRO A 80 7.97 -21.49 -24.37
C PRO A 80 6.49 -21.88 -24.27
N ALA A 81 5.63 -21.00 -24.75
CA ALA A 81 4.18 -21.20 -24.79
C ALA A 81 3.67 -21.21 -26.24
N PRO A 82 2.52 -21.85 -26.51
CA PRO A 82 2.02 -22.02 -27.88
C PRO A 82 1.38 -20.75 -28.47
N TRP A 83 1.07 -19.75 -27.65
CA TRP A 83 0.45 -18.51 -28.12
C TRP A 83 1.47 -17.53 -28.71
N LYS A 84 0.99 -16.68 -29.62
CA LYS A 84 1.83 -15.68 -30.29
C LYS A 84 2.33 -14.60 -29.30
N PRO A 85 3.62 -14.25 -29.30
CA PRO A 85 4.14 -13.18 -28.45
C PRO A 85 3.69 -11.79 -28.94
N ILE A 86 3.48 -10.85 -28.01
CA ILE A 86 3.23 -9.43 -28.31
C ILE A 86 4.54 -8.64 -28.35
N LEU A 87 5.47 -8.98 -27.45
CA LEU A 87 6.82 -8.42 -27.33
C LEU A 87 7.84 -9.49 -27.66
N ASP A 88 8.99 -9.09 -28.18
CA ASP A 88 10.11 -10.02 -28.26
C ASP A 88 10.67 -10.35 -26.86
N ILE A 89 11.48 -11.39 -26.80
CA ILE A 89 12.08 -11.87 -25.56
C ILE A 89 13.01 -10.82 -24.94
N ALA A 90 13.77 -10.10 -25.76
CA ALA A 90 14.80 -9.17 -25.30
C ALA A 90 14.18 -7.93 -24.65
N ASP A 91 13.17 -7.34 -25.29
CA ASP A 91 12.38 -6.23 -24.78
C ASP A 91 11.66 -6.62 -23.49
N HIS A 92 11.08 -7.82 -23.43
CA HIS A 92 10.42 -8.29 -22.22
C HIS A 92 11.39 -8.47 -21.05
N GLU A 93 12.55 -9.10 -21.30
CA GLU A 93 13.59 -9.26 -20.28
C GLU A 93 14.13 -7.90 -19.81
N ALA A 94 14.32 -6.94 -20.71
CA ALA A 94 14.71 -5.58 -20.39
C ALA A 94 13.65 -4.86 -19.53
N LEU A 95 12.36 -5.05 -19.83
CA LEU A 95 11.25 -4.50 -19.03
C LEU A 95 11.23 -5.11 -17.63
N VAL A 96 11.38 -6.43 -17.51
CA VAL A 96 11.44 -7.11 -16.21
C VAL A 96 12.61 -6.57 -15.39
N ALA A 97 13.80 -6.48 -15.98
CA ALA A 97 14.97 -5.92 -15.31
C ALA A 97 14.71 -4.47 -14.84
N LEU A 98 14.13 -3.63 -15.70
CA LEU A 98 13.83 -2.22 -15.38
C LEU A 98 12.77 -2.05 -14.27
N LEU A 99 11.75 -2.91 -14.24
CA LEU A 99 10.58 -2.76 -13.39
C LEU A 99 10.68 -3.52 -12.06
N ASP A 100 11.41 -4.63 -12.03
CA ASP A 100 11.65 -5.46 -10.83
C ASP A 100 12.99 -5.20 -10.14
N ASP A 101 13.80 -4.25 -10.64
CA ASP A 101 15.04 -3.82 -10.00
C ASP A 101 14.82 -3.53 -8.48
N PRO A 102 15.42 -4.34 -7.59
CA PRO A 102 15.30 -4.19 -6.15
C PRO A 102 15.87 -2.86 -5.65
N SER A 103 16.87 -2.29 -6.32
CA SER A 103 17.43 -0.98 -5.97
C SER A 103 16.44 0.17 -6.22
N ARG A 104 15.44 -0.08 -7.07
CA ARG A 104 14.33 0.82 -7.39
C ARG A 104 13.16 0.70 -6.43
N LYS A 105 13.12 -0.36 -5.60
CA LYS A 105 12.23 -0.36 -4.43
C LYS A 105 12.73 0.77 -3.53
N GLN A 106 11.96 1.86 -3.46
CA GLN A 106 12.15 2.81 -2.38
C GLN A 106 12.08 1.99 -1.10
N GLY A 107 13.20 1.88 -0.39
CA GLY A 107 13.23 1.26 0.92
C GLY A 107 12.18 1.90 1.82
N PRO A 108 11.82 1.27 2.96
CA PRO A 108 11.02 1.95 3.97
C PRO A 108 11.64 3.33 4.19
N SER A 109 10.85 4.38 3.95
CA SER A 109 11.33 5.75 3.89
C SER A 109 12.09 6.06 5.19
N SER A 110 13.42 5.97 5.15
CA SER A 110 14.37 6.35 6.21
C SER A 110 14.38 7.87 6.47
N LYS A 111 13.29 8.56 6.13
CA LYS A 111 13.07 9.94 6.51
C LYS A 111 12.12 9.89 7.68
N ASP A 112 12.59 10.37 8.83
CA ASP A 112 11.77 10.64 9.99
C ASP A 112 10.40 11.15 9.54
N PRO A 113 9.30 10.50 9.95
CA PRO A 113 7.99 10.92 9.51
C PRO A 113 7.83 12.41 9.86
N LYS A 114 7.41 13.22 8.87
CA LYS A 114 7.22 14.67 9.07
C LYS A 114 5.78 15.03 9.51
N TYR A 115 4.91 14.04 9.56
CA TYR A 115 3.46 14.19 9.74
C TYR A 115 2.90 13.04 10.57
N LEU A 116 2.12 13.37 11.59
CA LEU A 116 1.59 12.44 12.59
C LEU A 116 0.65 11.43 11.94
N LEU A 117 -0.18 11.85 10.99
CA LEU A 117 -1.21 10.99 10.37
C LEU A 117 -0.83 10.53 8.95
N SER A 118 0.46 10.60 8.58
CA SER A 118 0.94 10.04 7.31
C SER A 118 0.95 8.50 7.32
N GLY A 119 0.98 7.87 6.15
CA GLY A 119 1.10 6.41 6.03
C GLY A 119 -0.21 5.64 6.17
N GLY A 120 -1.29 6.13 5.58
CA GLY A 120 -2.54 5.36 5.45
C GLY A 120 -3.62 5.62 6.50
N LYS A 121 -3.36 6.43 7.53
CA LYS A 121 -4.32 6.69 8.62
C LYS A 121 -5.49 7.62 8.26
N LEU A 122 -5.48 8.21 7.06
CA LEU A 122 -6.50 9.14 6.59
C LEU A 122 -7.09 8.66 5.27
N ALA A 123 -8.42 8.68 5.16
CA ALA A 123 -9.16 8.33 3.95
C ALA A 123 -10.10 9.46 3.52
N CYS A 124 -10.31 9.58 2.22
CA CYS A 124 -11.23 10.55 1.63
C CYS A 124 -12.69 10.08 1.78
N GLY A 125 -13.49 10.81 2.55
CA GLY A 125 -14.93 10.59 2.74
C GLY A 125 -15.81 11.40 1.78
N ARG A 126 -15.30 11.81 0.62
CA ARG A 126 -16.09 12.52 -0.39
C ARG A 126 -16.87 11.52 -1.25
N GLU A 127 -18.17 11.71 -1.36
CA GLU A 127 -19.00 11.02 -2.34
C GLU A 127 -18.74 11.56 -3.75
N LEU A 128 -18.62 10.64 -4.70
CA LEU A 128 -18.41 10.89 -6.12
C LEU A 128 -19.54 10.21 -6.89
N PRO A 129 -20.01 10.82 -8.00
CA PRO A 129 -20.98 10.16 -8.86
C PRO A 129 -20.39 8.87 -9.43
N ASP A 130 -21.24 7.85 -9.55
CA ASP A 130 -20.88 6.62 -10.23
C ASP A 130 -20.68 6.84 -11.73
N SER A 131 -19.92 5.94 -12.38
CA SER A 131 -19.61 6.04 -13.82
C SER A 131 -20.85 6.03 -14.70
N ASP A 132 -21.92 5.38 -14.23
CA ASP A 132 -23.17 5.20 -14.95
C ASP A 132 -24.19 6.31 -14.64
N GLY A 133 -23.82 7.27 -13.77
CA GLY A 133 -24.64 8.42 -13.40
C GLY A 133 -25.79 8.13 -12.43
N ASP A 134 -26.08 6.85 -12.16
CA ASP A 134 -27.13 6.41 -11.24
C ASP A 134 -26.53 5.98 -9.89
N GLY A 135 -26.21 6.98 -9.05
CA GLY A 135 -25.69 6.76 -7.70
C GLY A 135 -24.42 7.51 -7.36
N THR A 136 -23.94 7.28 -6.14
CA THR A 136 -22.67 7.82 -5.65
C THR A 136 -21.89 6.77 -4.87
N HIS A 137 -20.57 6.75 -5.04
CA HIS A 137 -19.65 5.97 -4.21
C HIS A 137 -18.72 6.88 -3.39
N LEU A 138 -18.26 6.36 -2.25
CA LEU A 138 -17.21 7.02 -1.48
C LEU A 138 -15.87 6.93 -2.21
N CYS A 139 -15.18 8.08 -2.34
CA CYS A 139 -13.85 8.13 -2.93
C CYS A 139 -12.88 7.16 -2.24
N GLY A 140 -12.90 7.10 -0.89
CA GLY A 140 -12.19 6.11 -0.07
C GLY A 140 -10.65 6.15 -0.14
N LYS A 141 -10.05 6.92 -1.06
CA LYS A 141 -8.60 6.95 -1.27
C LYS A 141 -7.87 7.57 -0.09
N THR A 142 -6.68 7.04 0.20
CA THR A 142 -5.77 7.57 1.23
C THR A 142 -5.42 9.03 0.97
N LEU A 143 -5.39 9.84 2.03
CA LEU A 143 -4.89 11.21 1.96
C LEU A 143 -3.37 11.26 2.09
N TYR A 144 -2.74 12.10 1.27
CA TYR A 144 -1.29 12.26 1.23
C TYR A 144 -0.89 13.64 1.74
N THR A 145 0.31 13.74 2.30
CA THR A 145 0.88 15.00 2.75
C THR A 145 1.14 15.92 1.55
N GLN A 146 0.72 17.18 1.64
CA GLN A 146 1.01 18.19 0.64
C GLN A 146 0.94 19.59 1.27
N PRO A 147 2.08 20.26 1.51
CA PRO A 147 2.07 21.64 1.97
C PRO A 147 1.40 22.55 0.93
N SER A 148 0.82 23.66 1.37
CA SER A 148 0.32 24.70 0.45
C SER A 148 1.49 25.48 -0.15
N SER A 149 1.22 26.32 -1.15
CA SER A 149 2.21 27.28 -1.68
C SER A 149 2.76 28.21 -0.58
N ALA A 150 1.92 28.55 0.40
CA ALA A 150 2.31 29.32 1.59
C ALA A 150 3.05 28.49 2.66
N GLY A 151 3.40 27.22 2.39
CA GLY A 151 4.10 26.34 3.31
C GLY A 151 3.23 25.66 4.38
N THR A 152 1.93 25.96 4.43
CA THR A 152 1.02 25.37 5.44
C THR A 152 0.87 23.87 5.25
N ARG A 153 1.19 23.11 6.30
CA ARG A 153 1.07 21.64 6.33
C ARG A 153 -0.39 21.21 6.12
N GLY A 154 -0.60 20.18 5.30
CA GLY A 154 -1.93 19.66 5.04
C GLY A 154 -1.94 18.27 4.41
N TYR A 155 -3.11 17.64 4.45
CA TYR A 155 -3.41 16.38 3.81
C TYR A 155 -4.38 16.60 2.66
N VAL A 156 -4.13 15.94 1.53
CA VAL A 156 -4.95 16.08 0.32
C VAL A 156 -5.29 14.72 -0.27
N CYS A 157 -6.48 14.63 -0.86
CA CYS A 157 -6.82 13.55 -1.77
C CYS A 157 -6.23 13.89 -3.14
N ARG A 158 -5.13 13.26 -3.56
CA ARG A 158 -4.46 13.62 -4.82
C ARG A 158 -5.22 13.06 -6.02
N LYS A 159 -5.48 13.90 -7.04
CA LYS A 159 -6.04 13.46 -8.33
C LYS A 159 -5.05 12.58 -9.11
N ALA A 160 -3.76 12.87 -8.97
CA ALA A 160 -2.69 12.14 -9.63
C ALA A 160 -2.14 11.01 -8.74
N SER A 161 -1.20 10.28 -9.31
CA SER A 161 -0.38 9.29 -8.61
C SER A 161 0.14 9.79 -7.25
N PRO A 162 0.19 8.93 -6.21
CA PRO A 162 -0.12 7.50 -6.23
C PRO A 162 -1.60 7.16 -5.90
N SER A 163 -2.40 8.10 -5.40
CA SER A 163 -3.75 7.78 -4.90
C SER A 163 -4.84 7.72 -5.97
N TYR A 164 -4.71 8.51 -7.05
CA TYR A 164 -5.74 8.65 -8.08
C TYR A 164 -7.15 8.86 -7.49
N GLY A 165 -7.24 9.75 -6.49
CA GLY A 165 -8.48 10.09 -5.81
C GLY A 165 -9.16 11.30 -6.43
N CYS A 166 -10.08 11.91 -5.69
CA CYS A 166 -10.96 12.94 -6.26
C CYS A 166 -10.25 14.27 -6.56
N GLY A 167 -9.12 14.59 -5.93
CA GLY A 167 -8.46 15.90 -6.09
C GLY A 167 -9.15 17.07 -5.38
N ARG A 168 -10.30 16.83 -4.73
CA ARG A 168 -11.22 17.87 -4.25
C ARG A 168 -11.33 17.93 -2.73
N LEU A 169 -10.40 17.31 -2.00
CA LEU A 169 -10.39 17.30 -0.55
C LEU A 169 -9.01 17.68 -0.02
N ARG A 170 -8.98 18.71 0.82
CA ARG A 170 -7.82 19.17 1.59
C ARG A 170 -8.25 19.42 3.03
N ILE A 171 -7.38 19.08 3.97
CA ILE A 171 -7.54 19.38 5.39
C ILE A 171 -6.20 19.85 5.97
N ALA A 172 -6.23 20.89 6.81
CA ALA A 172 -5.03 21.42 7.45
C ALA A 172 -4.48 20.41 8.46
N ALA A 173 -3.15 20.24 8.49
CA ALA A 173 -2.54 19.20 9.33
C ALA A 173 -2.63 19.56 10.82
N GLY A 174 -2.26 20.78 11.22
CA GLY A 174 -2.20 21.17 12.64
C GLY A 174 -3.51 20.88 13.41
N PRO A 175 -4.63 21.53 13.05
CA PRO A 175 -5.90 21.31 13.74
C PRO A 175 -6.38 19.85 13.71
N LEU A 176 -6.16 19.15 12.59
CA LEU A 176 -6.53 17.73 12.48
C LEU A 176 -5.67 16.84 13.39
N GLU A 177 -4.36 17.05 13.39
CA GLU A 177 -3.41 16.30 14.21
C GLU A 177 -3.70 16.52 15.70
N GLU A 178 -4.06 17.74 16.11
CA GLU A 178 -4.49 18.08 17.48
C GLU A 178 -5.77 17.33 17.87
N GLU A 179 -6.83 17.42 17.06
CA GLU A 179 -8.10 16.73 17.37
C GLU A 179 -7.94 15.21 17.43
N VAL A 180 -7.16 14.62 16.51
CA VAL A 180 -6.86 13.18 16.54
C VAL A 180 -6.07 12.83 17.79
N THR A 181 -5.08 13.64 18.16
CA THR A 181 -4.31 13.47 19.41
C THR A 181 -5.23 13.45 20.62
N THR A 182 -6.09 14.47 20.77
CA THR A 182 -7.02 14.56 21.90
C THR A 182 -7.90 13.33 22.01
N ARG A 183 -8.52 12.87 20.91
CA ARG A 183 -9.39 11.68 20.94
C ARG A 183 -8.62 10.40 21.20
N VAL A 184 -7.42 10.24 20.64
CA VAL A 184 -6.57 9.06 20.87
C VAL A 184 -6.14 8.98 22.32
N LEU A 185 -5.67 10.07 22.91
CA LEU A 185 -5.27 10.11 24.32
C LEU A 185 -6.46 9.81 25.25
N ALA A 186 -7.62 10.42 25.00
CA ALA A 186 -8.83 10.13 25.75
C ALA A 186 -9.25 8.64 25.61
N ARG A 187 -9.10 8.06 24.42
CA ARG A 187 -9.42 6.65 24.16
C ARG A 187 -8.48 5.71 24.89
N LEU A 188 -7.17 5.98 24.87
CA LEU A 188 -6.16 5.21 25.60
C LEU A 188 -6.30 5.35 27.12
N ALA A 189 -6.84 6.48 27.58
CA ALA A 189 -7.16 6.66 28.98
C ALA A 189 -8.37 5.85 29.46
N SER A 190 -9.22 5.36 28.56
CA SER A 190 -10.42 4.63 28.92
C SER A 190 -10.09 3.29 29.60
N PRO A 191 -10.65 2.99 30.79
CA PRO A 191 -10.40 1.73 31.50
C PRO A 191 -10.67 0.49 30.63
N LYS A 192 -11.76 0.49 29.86
CA LYS A 192 -12.13 -0.61 28.96
C LYS A 192 -11.10 -0.84 27.85
N VAL A 193 -10.52 0.23 27.31
CA VAL A 193 -9.48 0.13 26.29
C VAL A 193 -8.20 -0.39 26.92
N ARG A 194 -7.83 0.10 28.10
CA ARG A 194 -6.65 -0.39 28.82
C ARG A 194 -6.76 -1.84 29.21
N GLU A 195 -7.93 -2.30 29.65
CA GLU A 195 -8.16 -3.71 29.95
C GLU A 195 -7.97 -4.56 28.69
N ARG A 196 -8.59 -4.17 27.56
CA ARG A 196 -8.36 -4.84 26.26
C ARG A 196 -6.88 -4.87 25.88
N LEU A 197 -6.16 -3.76 26.04
CA LEU A 197 -4.73 -3.67 25.72
C LEU A 197 -3.90 -4.53 26.69
N ALA A 198 -4.20 -4.53 27.99
CA ALA A 198 -3.53 -5.34 29.00
C ALA A 198 -3.77 -6.84 28.79
N THR A 199 -4.99 -7.26 28.46
CA THR A 199 -5.29 -8.64 28.06
C THR A 199 -4.52 -9.02 26.80
N ALA A 200 -4.47 -8.15 25.79
CA ALA A 200 -3.67 -8.38 24.59
C ALA A 200 -2.17 -8.50 24.91
N VAL A 201 -1.65 -7.72 25.87
CA VAL A 201 -0.26 -7.83 26.38
C VAL A 201 -0.03 -9.15 27.11
N GLY A 202 -0.97 -9.58 27.96
CA GLY A 202 -0.87 -10.83 28.72
C GLY A 202 -0.83 -12.06 27.79
N VAL A 203 -1.73 -12.11 26.80
CA VAL A 203 -1.75 -13.16 25.77
C VAL A 203 -0.48 -13.11 24.91
N ALA A 204 -0.01 -11.91 24.57
CA ALA A 204 1.21 -11.68 23.81
C ALA A 204 2.49 -12.13 24.54
N ALA A 205 2.56 -11.96 25.86
CA ALA A 205 3.75 -12.31 26.64
C ALA A 205 4.04 -13.82 26.63
N GLY A 206 3.00 -14.67 26.63
CA GLY A 206 3.15 -16.11 26.45
C GLY A 206 3.40 -16.54 24.99
N GLY A 207 3.07 -15.69 24.01
CA GLY A 207 3.23 -15.98 22.58
C GLY A 207 4.53 -15.49 21.95
N LYS A 208 5.27 -14.56 22.57
CA LYS A 208 6.46 -13.93 21.96
C LYS A 208 7.55 -14.94 21.58
N GLU A 209 7.91 -15.81 22.52
CA GLU A 209 8.90 -16.87 22.31
C GLU A 209 8.45 -17.81 21.18
N SER A 210 7.17 -18.21 21.19
CA SER A 210 6.55 -19.00 20.12
C SER A 210 6.54 -18.31 18.75
N VAL A 211 6.40 -16.98 18.69
CA VAL A 211 6.43 -16.22 17.42
C VAL A 211 7.85 -16.09 16.87
N GLU A 212 8.84 -15.84 17.72
CA GLU A 212 10.26 -15.79 17.31
C GLU A 212 10.75 -17.16 16.83
N GLU A 213 10.32 -18.24 17.50
CA GLU A 213 10.53 -19.62 17.05
C GLU A 213 9.85 -19.89 15.70
N ALA A 214 8.61 -19.46 15.51
CA ALA A 214 7.89 -19.60 14.24
C ALA A 214 8.59 -18.86 13.08
N ILE A 215 9.07 -17.63 13.30
CA ILE A 215 9.85 -16.87 12.31
C ILE A 215 11.14 -17.63 11.97
N THR A 216 11.83 -18.16 12.99
CA THR A 216 13.07 -18.93 12.81
C THR A 216 12.81 -20.21 12.01
N ALA A 217 11.74 -20.94 12.33
CA ALA A 217 11.32 -22.14 11.60
C ALA A 217 10.97 -21.84 10.13
N ILE A 218 10.25 -20.73 9.86
CA ILE A 218 9.93 -20.32 8.49
C ILE A 218 11.21 -19.97 7.71
N LYS A 219 12.15 -19.25 8.33
CA LYS A 219 13.46 -18.95 7.72
C LYS A 219 14.26 -20.22 7.44
N GLY A 220 14.22 -21.20 8.34
CA GLY A 220 14.83 -22.53 8.15
C GLY A 220 14.28 -23.23 6.91
N ARG A 221 12.94 -23.30 6.79
CA ARG A 221 12.27 -23.90 5.61
C ARG A 221 12.61 -23.20 4.30
N VAL A 222 12.81 -21.88 4.31
CA VAL A 222 13.28 -21.14 3.13
C VAL A 222 14.73 -21.51 2.79
N SER A 223 15.59 -21.70 3.80
CA SER A 223 16.96 -22.15 3.58
C SER A 223 17.01 -23.55 2.96
N GLU A 224 16.26 -24.50 3.52
CA GLU A 224 16.13 -25.86 2.98
C GLU A 224 15.63 -25.85 1.53
N ALA A 225 14.61 -25.04 1.24
CA ALA A 225 14.10 -24.88 -0.13
C ALA A 225 15.17 -24.31 -1.09
N ARG A 226 16.06 -23.43 -0.62
CA ARG A 226 17.17 -22.91 -1.44
C ARG A 226 18.20 -24.00 -1.74
N GLU A 227 18.52 -24.85 -0.78
CA GLU A 227 19.40 -26.01 -0.97
C GLU A 227 18.80 -27.00 -1.97
N GLU A 228 17.52 -27.31 -1.84
CA GLU A 228 16.79 -28.20 -2.76
C GLU A 228 16.72 -27.64 -4.20
N TYR A 229 16.71 -26.32 -4.35
CA TYR A 229 16.83 -25.68 -5.65
C TYR A 229 18.23 -25.86 -6.26
N VAL A 230 19.29 -25.75 -5.46
CA VAL A 230 20.68 -25.96 -5.93
C VAL A 230 20.89 -27.40 -6.41
N THR A 231 20.30 -28.38 -5.71
CA THR A 231 20.33 -29.80 -6.10
C THR A 231 19.34 -30.14 -7.23
N ARG A 232 18.60 -29.15 -7.76
CA ARG A 232 17.57 -29.27 -8.80
C ARG A 232 16.36 -30.14 -8.42
N GLY A 233 16.10 -30.33 -7.13
CA GLY A 233 14.91 -31.03 -6.64
C GLY A 233 13.63 -30.19 -6.69
N ILE A 234 13.76 -28.86 -6.68
CA ILE A 234 12.66 -27.93 -6.96
C ILE A 234 13.03 -26.91 -8.03
N SER A 235 12.02 -26.33 -8.67
CA SER A 235 12.16 -25.29 -9.68
C SER A 235 12.20 -23.88 -9.11
N MET A 236 12.68 -22.93 -9.92
CA MET A 236 12.82 -21.52 -9.52
C MET A 236 11.50 -20.87 -9.07
N ALA A 237 10.37 -21.09 -9.76
CA ALA A 237 9.11 -20.48 -9.30
C ALA A 237 8.42 -21.26 -8.17
N THR A 238 8.81 -22.51 -7.91
CA THR A 238 8.45 -23.15 -6.63
C THR A 238 9.19 -22.46 -5.50
N LEU A 239 10.50 -22.21 -5.66
CA LEU A 239 11.30 -21.45 -4.70
C LEU A 239 10.73 -20.03 -4.49
N LYS A 240 10.44 -19.28 -5.57
CA LYS A 240 9.82 -17.94 -5.46
C LYS A 240 8.46 -17.97 -4.75
N ALA A 241 7.64 -19.00 -4.98
CA ALA A 241 6.35 -19.13 -4.30
C ALA A 241 6.54 -19.36 -2.80
N ILE A 242 7.49 -20.22 -2.41
CA ILE A 242 7.87 -20.46 -1.01
C ILE A 242 8.38 -19.16 -0.38
N GLU A 243 9.31 -18.46 -1.03
CA GLU A 243 9.88 -17.21 -0.53
C GLU A 243 8.80 -16.12 -0.38
N ASN A 244 7.91 -15.95 -1.35
CA ASN A 244 6.84 -14.96 -1.28
C ASN A 244 5.86 -15.25 -0.14
N ARG A 245 5.47 -16.51 0.04
CA ARG A 245 4.60 -16.93 1.13
C ARG A 245 5.28 -16.73 2.48
N ALA A 246 6.52 -17.19 2.61
CA ALA A 246 7.32 -17.03 3.82
C ALA A 246 7.51 -15.55 4.18
N ASN A 247 7.80 -14.69 3.20
CA ASN A 247 7.93 -13.25 3.42
C ASN A 247 6.61 -12.63 3.92
N THR A 248 5.47 -13.07 3.38
CA THR A 248 4.16 -12.60 3.83
C THR A 248 3.87 -13.04 5.27
N GLU A 249 4.12 -14.31 5.59
CA GLU A 249 3.93 -14.86 6.94
C GLU A 249 4.88 -14.19 7.96
N ILE A 250 6.16 -14.04 7.63
CA ILE A 250 7.16 -13.33 8.45
C ILE A 250 6.73 -11.88 8.65
N GLN A 251 6.21 -11.20 7.63
CA GLN A 251 5.72 -9.83 7.78
C GLN A 251 4.55 -9.77 8.77
N GLN A 252 3.59 -10.69 8.69
CA GLN A 252 2.47 -10.76 9.63
C GLN A 252 2.93 -11.03 11.06
N LEU A 253 3.85 -11.97 11.27
CA LEU A 253 4.41 -12.29 12.58
C LEU A 253 5.24 -11.13 13.16
N ASN A 254 6.02 -10.42 12.33
CA ASN A 254 6.73 -9.21 12.76
C ASN A 254 5.76 -8.08 13.12
N GLU A 255 4.68 -7.90 12.35
CA GLU A 255 3.62 -6.93 12.69
C GLU A 255 2.96 -7.27 14.03
N GLN A 256 2.77 -8.57 14.33
CA GLN A 256 2.33 -9.03 15.64
C GLN A 256 3.35 -8.67 16.73
N LEU A 257 4.63 -9.05 16.59
CA LEU A 257 5.69 -8.72 17.57
C LEU A 257 5.79 -7.21 17.82
N GLU A 258 5.71 -6.40 16.77
CA GLU A 258 5.75 -4.94 16.88
C GLU A 258 4.49 -4.37 17.56
N GLN A 259 3.30 -4.93 17.30
CA GLN A 259 2.11 -4.58 18.08
C GLN A 259 2.29 -4.93 19.55
N GLN A 260 2.81 -6.11 19.87
CA GLN A 260 3.07 -6.55 21.25
C GLN A 260 4.09 -5.65 21.95
N ARG A 261 5.18 -5.26 21.26
CA ARG A 261 6.18 -4.31 21.78
C ARG A 261 5.54 -2.97 22.09
N ARG A 262 4.78 -2.41 21.15
CA ARG A 262 4.07 -1.13 21.33
C ARG A 262 3.11 -1.16 22.53
N LEU A 263 2.46 -2.30 22.78
CA LEU A 263 1.56 -2.46 23.91
C LEU A 263 2.30 -2.55 25.26
N LYS A 264 3.46 -3.22 25.31
CA LYS A 264 4.29 -3.33 26.53
C LYS A 264 4.93 -2.01 26.94
N GLU A 265 5.22 -1.15 25.97
CA GLU A 265 5.92 0.12 26.18
C GLU A 265 4.97 1.32 26.34
N LEU A 266 3.74 1.10 26.81
CA LEU A 266 2.83 2.20 27.14
C LEU A 266 3.47 3.06 28.24
N PRO A 267 3.74 4.35 27.97
CA PRO A 267 4.62 5.17 28.80
C PRO A 267 3.96 5.62 30.11
N ALA A 268 2.63 5.64 30.15
CA ALA A 268 1.86 5.95 31.32
C ALA A 268 0.55 5.17 31.31
N THR A 269 -0.01 4.98 32.50
CA THR A 269 -1.35 4.46 32.62
C THR A 269 -2.34 5.59 32.47
N THR A 270 -2.28 6.69 33.23
CA THR A 270 -3.31 7.77 33.25
C THR A 270 -3.41 8.64 31.97
N ALA A 271 -4.56 9.33 31.79
CA ALA A 271 -4.74 10.28 30.68
C ALA A 271 -3.72 11.41 30.73
N ASP A 272 -3.54 11.98 31.92
CA ASP A 272 -2.64 13.10 32.16
C ASP A 272 -1.18 12.69 31.97
N GLY A 273 -0.79 11.50 32.46
CA GLY A 273 0.56 10.98 32.24
C GLY A 273 0.85 10.69 30.75
N LEU A 274 -0.15 10.23 29.99
CA LEU A 274 0.01 10.07 28.54
C LEU A 274 0.11 11.42 27.82
N ALA A 275 -0.63 12.43 28.27
CA ALA A 275 -0.56 13.78 27.71
C ALA A 275 0.79 14.46 28.01
N GLU A 276 1.31 14.32 29.23
CA GLU A 276 2.66 14.79 29.60
C GLU A 276 3.74 14.13 28.75
N TRP A 277 3.73 12.80 28.66
CA TRP A 277 4.66 12.07 27.81
C TRP A 277 4.58 12.49 26.34
N TRP A 278 3.37 12.77 25.84
CA TRP A 278 3.14 13.12 24.44
C TRP A 278 3.86 14.39 24.01
N VAL A 279 4.06 15.35 24.92
CA VAL A 279 4.72 16.63 24.64
C VAL A 279 6.16 16.41 24.15
N ASP A 280 6.91 15.56 24.84
CA ASP A 280 8.33 15.31 24.57
C ASP A 280 8.57 14.08 23.67
N ALA A 281 7.54 13.28 23.42
CA ALA A 281 7.65 12.06 22.63
C ALA A 281 8.11 12.34 21.18
N PRO A 282 9.09 11.57 20.66
CA PRO A 282 9.43 11.58 19.24
C PRO A 282 8.22 11.24 18.37
N LEU A 283 8.15 11.78 17.14
CA LEU A 283 6.97 11.60 16.29
C LEU A 283 6.69 10.13 15.98
N GLU A 284 7.74 9.32 15.80
CA GLU A 284 7.60 7.88 15.62
C GLU A 284 6.85 7.21 16.77
N ARG A 285 7.23 7.52 18.02
CA ARG A 285 6.57 7.01 19.22
C ARG A 285 5.11 7.46 19.32
N ARG A 286 4.83 8.71 18.97
CA ARG A 286 3.45 9.23 18.90
C ARG A 286 2.61 8.49 17.85
N ARG A 287 3.20 8.19 16.70
CA ARG A 287 2.55 7.44 15.60
C ARG A 287 2.26 5.99 15.98
N ASP A 288 3.20 5.36 16.68
CA ASP A 288 3.04 4.02 17.23
C ASP A 288 1.84 3.95 18.19
N LEU A 289 1.77 4.90 19.13
CA LEU A 289 0.69 4.98 20.12
C LEU A 289 -0.68 5.22 19.45
N ILE A 290 -0.76 6.07 18.43
CA ILE A 290 -1.97 6.22 17.61
C ILE A 290 -2.36 4.89 16.95
N GLY A 291 -1.37 4.17 16.41
CA GLY A 291 -1.58 2.89 15.73
C GLY A 291 -2.16 1.78 16.61
N LEU A 292 -2.11 1.91 17.94
CA LEU A 292 -2.69 0.95 18.87
C LEU A 292 -4.22 0.98 18.88
N VAL A 293 -4.82 2.17 18.77
CA VAL A 293 -6.27 2.34 18.91
C VAL A 293 -6.97 2.81 17.65
N LEU A 294 -6.25 3.51 16.76
CA LEU A 294 -6.81 4.10 15.55
C LEU A 294 -6.47 3.26 14.32
N ASP A 295 -7.50 2.81 13.61
CA ASP A 295 -7.37 2.22 12.28
C ASP A 295 -7.21 3.34 11.24
N LYS A 296 -8.25 4.17 11.08
CA LYS A 296 -8.28 5.29 10.12
C LYS A 296 -9.24 6.39 10.55
N VAL A 297 -9.04 7.59 10.02
CA VAL A 297 -10.01 8.70 10.05
C VAL A 297 -10.48 8.97 8.63
N ILE A 298 -11.80 8.91 8.44
CA ILE A 298 -12.47 9.29 7.19
C ILE A 298 -12.77 10.78 7.27
N VAL A 299 -12.25 11.54 6.31
CA VAL A 299 -12.41 13.00 6.25
C VAL A 299 -13.44 13.36 5.19
N LYS A 300 -14.60 13.88 5.61
CA LYS A 300 -15.71 14.33 4.74
C LYS A 300 -15.45 15.73 4.16
N PRO A 301 -16.11 16.15 3.07
CA PRO A 301 -15.97 17.50 2.49
C PRO A 301 -16.31 18.63 3.45
N ALA A 302 -15.75 19.83 3.22
CA ALA A 302 -16.06 21.01 4.02
C ALA A 302 -17.50 21.43 3.83
N SER A 303 -18.23 21.61 4.93
CA SER A 303 -19.58 22.17 4.97
C SER A 303 -19.58 23.64 4.52
N VAL A 304 -18.55 24.40 4.92
CA VAL A 304 -18.39 25.82 4.60
C VAL A 304 -17.04 26.08 3.93
N ARG A 305 -17.05 26.85 2.83
CA ARG A 305 -15.84 27.27 2.13
C ARG A 305 -15.18 28.44 2.88
N GLY A 306 -13.89 28.33 3.18
CA GLY A 306 -13.11 29.43 3.76
C GLY A 306 -13.27 29.63 5.27
N SER A 307 -13.90 28.70 6.00
CA SER A 307 -13.90 28.74 7.46
C SER A 307 -12.49 28.56 8.02
N SER A 308 -12.15 29.35 9.04
CA SER A 308 -10.81 29.39 9.66
C SER A 308 -10.60 28.33 10.76
N GLY A 309 -11.49 27.32 10.86
CA GLY A 309 -11.44 26.29 11.91
C GLY A 309 -11.62 24.86 11.39
N LEU A 310 -11.24 23.89 12.22
CA LEU A 310 -11.56 22.49 11.97
C LEU A 310 -13.03 22.21 12.32
N ASP A 311 -13.81 21.91 11.30
CA ASP A 311 -15.14 21.32 11.47
C ASP A 311 -14.99 19.82 11.83
N LYS A 312 -15.30 19.51 13.09
CA LYS A 312 -15.12 18.17 13.70
C LYS A 312 -16.13 17.15 13.18
N ASP A 313 -17.30 17.59 12.72
CA ASP A 313 -18.38 16.68 12.26
C ASP A 313 -18.03 16.03 10.92
N ARG A 314 -17.02 16.57 10.24
CA ARG A 314 -16.45 15.97 9.03
C ARG A 314 -15.47 14.84 9.31
N LEU A 315 -15.13 14.57 10.57
CA LEU A 315 -14.18 13.53 10.94
C LEU A 315 -14.91 12.32 11.50
N GLU A 316 -14.84 11.23 10.76
CA GLU A 316 -15.35 9.94 11.20
C GLU A 316 -14.18 9.04 11.60
N PHE A 317 -14.14 8.64 12.86
CA PHE A 317 -13.04 7.86 13.44
C PHE A 317 -13.40 6.37 13.41
N VAL A 318 -12.52 5.58 12.80
CA VAL A 318 -12.59 4.12 12.79
C VAL A 318 -11.53 3.60 13.76
N TRP A 319 -12.00 3.01 14.87
CA TRP A 319 -11.17 2.48 15.95
C TRP A 319 -10.95 0.97 15.81
N LYS A 320 -9.92 0.45 16.48
CA LYS A 320 -9.63 -0.99 16.63
C LYS A 320 -10.37 -1.66 17.80
#